data_AF-A0A7V6UA27-F1
#
_entry.id   AF-A0A7V6UA27-F1
#
_cell.length_a   1.000
_cell.length_b   1.000
_cell.length_c   1.000
_cell.angle_alpha   90.00
_cell.angle_beta   90.00
_cell.angle_gamma   90.00
#
_symmetry.space_group_name_H-M   'P 1'
#
loop_
_entity.id
_entity.type
_entity.pdbx_description
1 polymer ?
#
loop_
_entity_poly.entity_id
_entity_poly.type
_entity_poly.pdbx_seq_one_letter_code
_entity_poly.pdbx_strand_id
1 'polypeptide(L)'
;MYEFPASYLEALSECKYKINSIMAKDQDEDNVISQNDPLYYDTSAIADMLNAIKHGNCDLAIQILDHFIDDLEKKNLPAMILRYIFSDILSELVHVGRQIQSPVSEQQASFVLTANNTAAFFEGCSAIIKDMCGNVQHMYEQASRYTTWKVLSYIERNFSKYELSLEKIASDLNMGINRVSQIIKRETG
;
A
#
# COMPACT_ATOMS: atom_id res chain seq x y z
N MET A 1 -20.79 -42.03 22.49
CA MET A 1 -20.06 -41.11 21.60
C MET A 1 -18.86 -40.64 22.40
N TYR A 2 -17.65 -41.09 22.08
CA TYR A 2 -16.46 -40.79 22.91
C TYR A 2 -15.96 -39.39 22.58
N GLU A 3 -16.11 -38.46 23.52
CA GLU A 3 -15.49 -37.14 23.45
C GLU A 3 -14.06 -37.25 23.97
N PHE A 4 -13.09 -36.83 23.16
CA PHE A 4 -11.70 -36.78 23.58
C PHE A 4 -11.50 -35.60 24.55
N PRO A 5 -10.78 -35.79 25.66
CA PRO A 5 -10.49 -34.71 26.60
C PRO A 5 -9.73 -33.57 25.92
N ALA A 6 -10.00 -32.33 26.30
CA ALA A 6 -9.33 -31.14 25.74
C ALA A 6 -7.80 -31.22 25.85
N SER A 7 -7.29 -31.82 26.93
CA SER A 7 -5.85 -32.05 27.13
C SER A 7 -5.23 -32.99 26.09
N TYR A 8 -5.99 -33.92 25.52
CA TYR A 8 -5.54 -34.80 24.44
C TYR A 8 -5.42 -34.05 23.11
N LEU A 9 -6.37 -33.16 22.82
CA LEU A 9 -6.33 -32.31 21.62
C LEU A 9 -5.20 -31.27 21.70
N GLU A 10 -4.97 -30.71 22.89
CA GLU A 10 -3.90 -29.75 23.14
C GLU A 10 -2.52 -30.42 23.02
N ALA A 11 -2.32 -31.60 23.61
CA ALA A 11 -1.10 -32.39 23.47
C ALA A 11 -0.83 -32.81 22.01
N LEU A 12 -1.88 -33.13 21.24
CA LEU A 12 -1.76 -33.39 19.79
C LEU A 12 -1.32 -32.14 19.02
N SER A 13 -1.85 -30.97 19.37
CA SER A 13 -1.48 -29.71 18.73
C SER A 13 -0.02 -29.32 19.00
N GLU A 14 0.46 -29.51 20.23
CA GLU A 14 1.84 -29.24 20.61
C GLU A 14 2.82 -30.22 19.95
N CYS A 15 2.47 -31.51 19.87
CA CYS A 15 3.25 -32.50 19.13
C CYS A 15 3.36 -32.12 17.65
N LYS A 16 2.26 -31.69 17.03
CA LYS A 16 2.25 -31.27 15.62
C LYS A 16 3.09 -30.01 15.40
N TYR A 17 3.05 -29.05 16.33
CA TYR A 17 3.86 -27.84 16.29
C TYR A 17 5.36 -28.13 16.45
N LYS A 18 5.74 -29.05 17.37
CA LYS A 18 7.13 -29.47 17.53
C LYS A 18 7.66 -30.25 16.33
N ILE A 19 6.86 -31.12 15.72
CA ILE A 19 7.25 -31.82 14.49
C ILE A 19 7.47 -30.79 13.36
N ASN A 20 6.57 -29.83 13.21
CA ASN A 20 6.71 -28.77 12.20
C ASN A 20 7.90 -27.84 12.48
N SER A 21 8.24 -27.55 13.74
CA SER A 21 9.38 -26.69 14.07
C SER A 21 10.74 -27.39 13.96
N ILE A 22 10.77 -28.71 14.12
CA ILE A 22 11.95 -29.55 13.82
C ILE A 22 12.14 -29.66 12.31
N MET A 23 11.07 -29.85 11.54
CA MET A 23 11.11 -29.85 10.06
C MET A 23 11.51 -28.48 9.48
N ALA A 24 11.20 -27.38 10.16
CA ALA A 24 11.56 -26.01 9.75
C ALA A 24 13.02 -25.62 10.08
N LYS A 25 13.77 -26.43 10.84
CA LYS A 25 15.18 -26.15 11.18
C LYS A 25 16.20 -26.93 10.35
N ASP A 26 15.76 -27.91 9.56
CA ASP A 26 16.60 -28.72 8.69
C ASP A 26 16.32 -28.47 7.18
N GLN A 27 15.68 -27.35 6.83
CA GLN A 27 15.42 -26.94 5.45
C GLN A 27 15.92 -25.52 5.17
N ASP A 28 17.23 -25.32 5.34
CA ASP A 28 17.98 -24.49 4.39
C ASP A 28 18.44 -25.44 3.27
N GLU A 29 18.24 -25.00 2.03
CA GLU A 29 18.52 -25.69 0.76
C GLU A 29 17.42 -26.63 0.22
N ASP A 30 16.70 -26.11 -0.78
CA ASP A 30 15.88 -26.81 -1.77
C ASP A 30 14.67 -27.63 -1.29
N ASN A 31 13.54 -26.95 -1.09
CA ASN A 31 12.23 -27.60 -1.29
C ASN A 31 11.19 -26.64 -1.88
N VAL A 32 11.20 -26.58 -3.21
CA VAL A 32 10.04 -26.61 -4.11
C VAL A 32 8.69 -26.50 -3.39
N ILE A 33 8.28 -25.28 -3.05
CA ILE A 33 6.88 -24.97 -2.80
C ILE A 33 6.21 -25.04 -4.18
N SER A 34 5.43 -26.11 -4.40
CA SER A 34 4.56 -26.39 -5.54
C SER A 34 4.49 -25.29 -6.62
N GLN A 35 5.33 -25.41 -7.65
CA GLN A 35 5.11 -24.71 -8.93
C GLN A 35 3.82 -25.17 -9.66
N ASN A 36 3.03 -26.06 -9.05
CA ASN A 36 1.83 -26.67 -9.63
C ASN A 36 0.52 -26.27 -8.94
N ASP A 37 0.50 -25.34 -7.97
CA ASP A 37 -0.77 -24.76 -7.51
C ASP A 37 -1.18 -23.64 -8.47
N PRO A 38 -2.24 -23.82 -9.28
CA PRO A 38 -2.67 -22.79 -10.23
C PRO A 38 -3.12 -21.50 -9.54
N LEU A 39 -3.46 -21.56 -8.24
CA LEU A 39 -3.90 -20.40 -7.47
C LEU A 39 -2.74 -19.60 -6.87
N TYR A 40 -1.50 -20.10 -6.96
CA TYR A 40 -0.33 -19.40 -6.44
C TYR A 40 0.17 -18.35 -7.44
N TYR A 41 0.09 -17.08 -7.05
CA TYR A 41 0.66 -15.95 -7.76
C TYR A 41 1.55 -15.13 -6.83
N ASP A 42 2.37 -14.24 -7.41
CA ASP A 42 3.32 -13.46 -6.63
C ASP A 42 2.60 -12.40 -5.78
N THR A 43 2.31 -12.75 -4.54
CA THR A 43 1.68 -11.87 -3.56
C THR A 43 2.64 -10.80 -3.04
N SER A 44 3.96 -10.99 -3.19
CA SER A 44 4.96 -10.01 -2.77
C SER A 44 4.95 -8.79 -3.69
N ALA A 45 4.89 -9.02 -5.01
CA ALA A 45 4.71 -7.95 -5.99
C ALA A 45 3.44 -7.13 -5.73
N ILE A 46 2.33 -7.79 -5.39
CA ILE A 46 1.08 -7.08 -5.03
C ILE A 46 1.28 -6.24 -3.77
N ALA A 47 1.90 -6.77 -2.71
CA ALA A 47 2.17 -6.02 -1.50
C ALA A 47 3.02 -4.76 -1.76
N ASP A 48 4.05 -4.87 -2.61
CA ASP A 48 4.91 -3.75 -3.00
C ASP A 48 4.15 -2.70 -3.83
N MET A 49 3.28 -3.14 -4.75
CA MET A 49 2.39 -2.25 -5.50
C MET A 49 1.47 -1.48 -4.54
N LEU A 50 0.81 -2.15 -3.62
CA LEU A 50 -0.07 -1.52 -2.62
C LEU A 50 0.69 -0.55 -1.74
N ASN A 51 1.94 -0.86 -1.38
CA ASN A 51 2.78 0.05 -0.62
C ASN A 51 3.16 1.31 -1.42
N ALA A 52 3.50 1.17 -2.70
CA ALA A 52 3.76 2.29 -3.60
C ALA A 52 2.53 3.21 -3.71
N ILE A 53 1.31 2.66 -3.80
CA ILE A 53 0.05 3.42 -3.80
C ILE A 53 -0.11 4.24 -2.52
N LYS A 54 0.12 3.62 -1.34
CA LYS A 54 -0.02 4.30 -0.04
C LYS A 54 0.93 5.49 0.10
N HIS A 55 2.06 5.47 -0.59
CA HIS A 55 3.04 6.56 -0.61
C HIS A 55 2.83 7.53 -1.79
N GLY A 56 1.81 7.31 -2.63
CA GLY A 56 1.52 8.14 -3.79
C GLY A 56 2.53 8.00 -4.93
N ASN A 57 3.32 6.92 -4.96
CA ASN A 57 4.28 6.67 -6.04
C ASN A 57 3.59 5.90 -7.18
N CYS A 58 2.94 6.66 -8.07
CA CYS A 58 2.14 6.12 -9.17
C CYS A 58 2.99 5.35 -10.19
N ASP A 59 4.14 5.89 -10.58
CA ASP A 59 4.98 5.28 -11.60
C ASP A 59 5.51 3.91 -11.15
N LEU A 60 5.95 3.81 -9.89
CA LEU A 60 6.39 2.54 -9.31
C LEU A 60 5.24 1.53 -9.23
N ALA A 61 4.06 1.95 -8.77
CA ALA A 61 2.90 1.05 -8.67
C ALA A 61 2.49 0.49 -10.05
N ILE A 62 2.48 1.33 -11.09
CA ILE A 62 2.17 0.90 -12.46
C ILE A 62 3.24 -0.03 -13.01
N GLN A 63 4.53 0.26 -12.78
CA GLN A 63 5.62 -0.63 -13.22
C GLN A 63 5.53 -2.02 -12.59
N ILE A 64 5.22 -2.08 -11.29
CA ILE A 64 5.03 -3.37 -10.60
C ILE A 64 3.83 -4.12 -11.18
N LEU A 65 2.72 -3.42 -11.44
CA LEU A 65 1.54 -4.03 -12.08
C LEU A 65 1.87 -4.56 -13.48
N ASP A 66 2.64 -3.82 -14.27
CA ASP A 66 3.06 -4.20 -15.63
C ASP A 66 3.88 -5.50 -15.61
N HIS A 67 4.90 -5.56 -14.74
CA HIS A 67 5.71 -6.77 -14.55
C HIS A 67 4.88 -7.96 -14.04
N PHE A 68 3.95 -7.71 -13.12
CA PHE A 68 3.05 -8.74 -12.64
C PHE A 68 2.18 -9.31 -13.77
N ILE A 69 1.70 -8.46 -14.68
CA ILE A 69 0.90 -8.86 -15.83
C ILE A 69 1.73 -9.67 -16.83
N ASP A 70 2.94 -9.22 -17.14
CA ASP A 70 3.88 -9.98 -17.98
C ASP A 70 4.09 -11.41 -17.44
N ASP A 71 4.19 -11.57 -16.13
CA ASP A 71 4.39 -12.86 -15.49
C ASP A 71 3.12 -13.73 -15.50
N LEU A 72 1.93 -13.13 -15.42
CA LEU A 72 0.68 -13.85 -15.62
C LEU A 72 0.53 -14.36 -17.07
N GLU A 73 0.92 -13.54 -18.06
CA GLU A 73 0.85 -13.93 -19.48
C GLU A 73 1.79 -15.09 -19.80
N LYS A 74 3.03 -15.07 -19.27
CA LYS A 74 4.00 -16.17 -19.44
C LYS A 74 3.50 -17.50 -18.87
N LYS A 75 2.67 -17.47 -17.82
CA LYS A 75 2.14 -18.68 -17.18
C LYS A 75 0.99 -19.34 -17.95
N ASN A 76 0.41 -18.67 -18.96
CA ASN A 76 -0.70 -19.17 -19.78
C ASN A 76 -1.82 -19.83 -18.95
N LEU A 77 -2.30 -19.12 -17.93
CA LEU A 77 -3.24 -19.62 -16.94
C LEU A 77 -4.66 -19.81 -17.54
N PRO A 78 -5.45 -20.78 -17.03
CA PRO A 78 -6.85 -20.91 -17.39
C PRO A 78 -7.64 -19.64 -17.05
N ALA A 79 -8.62 -19.27 -17.90
CA ALA A 79 -9.41 -18.04 -17.72
C ALA A 79 -10.10 -17.92 -16.35
N MET A 80 -10.51 -19.05 -15.75
CA MET A 80 -11.12 -19.06 -14.41
C MET A 80 -10.13 -18.66 -13.31
N ILE A 81 -8.87 -19.09 -13.43
CA ILE A 81 -7.79 -18.73 -12.50
C ILE A 81 -7.45 -17.25 -12.64
N LEU A 82 -7.35 -16.74 -13.89
CA LEU A 82 -7.15 -15.30 -14.12
C LEU A 82 -8.25 -14.47 -13.48
N ARG A 83 -9.53 -14.86 -13.61
CA ARG A 83 -10.65 -14.16 -12.96
C ARG A 83 -10.56 -14.18 -11.44
N TYR A 84 -10.11 -15.29 -10.86
CA TYR A 84 -9.86 -15.37 -9.42
C TYR A 84 -8.80 -14.34 -9.01
N ILE A 85 -7.64 -14.33 -9.68
CA ILE A 85 -6.54 -13.40 -9.42
C ILE A 85 -7.01 -11.94 -9.58
N PHE A 86 -7.75 -11.62 -10.64
CA PHE A 86 -8.27 -10.27 -10.86
C PHE A 86 -9.21 -9.82 -9.74
N SER A 87 -10.08 -10.72 -9.27
CA SER A 87 -11.00 -10.44 -8.16
C SER A 87 -10.28 -10.23 -6.84
N ASP A 88 -9.21 -11.00 -6.61
CA ASP A 88 -8.39 -10.91 -5.41
C ASP A 88 -7.63 -9.58 -5.35
N ILE A 89 -6.95 -9.21 -6.44
CA ILE A 89 -6.25 -7.92 -6.55
C ILE A 89 -7.21 -6.74 -6.42
N LEU A 90 -8.40 -6.81 -7.04
CA LEU A 90 -9.41 -5.78 -6.86
C LEU A 90 -9.83 -5.65 -5.40
N SER A 91 -9.96 -6.76 -4.68
CA SER A 91 -10.34 -6.75 -3.26
C SER A 91 -9.27 -6.04 -2.42
N GLU A 92 -8.00 -6.29 -2.71
CA GLU A 92 -6.88 -5.59 -2.08
C GLU A 92 -6.86 -4.09 -2.40
N LEU A 93 -7.09 -3.71 -3.67
CA LEU A 93 -7.21 -2.30 -4.07
C LEU A 93 -8.37 -1.61 -3.35
N VAL A 94 -9.54 -2.26 -3.24
CA VAL A 94 -10.68 -1.74 -2.48
C VAL A 94 -10.31 -1.53 -1.01
N HIS A 95 -9.57 -2.47 -0.42
CA HIS A 95 -9.13 -2.35 0.97
C HIS A 95 -8.18 -1.16 1.17
N VAL A 96 -7.15 -1.03 0.32
CA VAL A 96 -6.21 0.09 0.37
C VAL A 96 -6.90 1.42 0.11
N GLY A 97 -7.80 1.48 -0.86
CA GLY A 97 -8.60 2.68 -1.16
C GLY A 97 -9.34 3.23 0.05
N ARG A 98 -9.94 2.34 0.86
CA ARG A 98 -10.60 2.75 2.11
C ARG A 98 -9.61 3.30 3.14
N GLN A 99 -8.42 2.71 3.25
CA GLN A 99 -7.39 3.17 4.19
C GLN A 99 -6.91 4.59 3.86
N ILE A 100 -6.75 4.91 2.58
CA ILE A 100 -6.26 6.21 2.10
C ILE A 100 -7.38 7.21 1.75
N GLN A 101 -8.63 6.91 2.14
CA GLN A 101 -9.81 7.75 1.86
C GLN A 101 -10.04 8.02 0.36
N SER A 102 -9.63 7.10 -0.50
CA SER A 102 -9.83 7.10 -1.95
C SER A 102 -10.54 5.80 -2.38
N PRO A 103 -11.83 5.63 -2.04
CA PRO A 103 -12.54 4.38 -2.28
C PRO A 103 -12.71 4.11 -3.79
N VAL A 104 -12.55 2.84 -4.18
CA VAL A 104 -12.84 2.40 -5.55
C VAL A 104 -14.34 2.55 -5.82
N SER A 105 -14.69 3.23 -6.91
CA SER A 105 -16.07 3.38 -7.37
C SER A 105 -16.63 2.09 -7.96
N GLU A 106 -17.96 1.98 -8.00
CA GLU A 106 -18.66 0.85 -8.63
C GLU A 106 -18.27 0.68 -10.11
N GLN A 107 -18.12 1.79 -10.83
CA GLN A 107 -17.71 1.78 -12.24
C GLN A 107 -16.28 1.23 -12.41
N GLN A 108 -15.34 1.68 -11.58
CA GLN A 108 -13.96 1.17 -11.59
C GLN A 108 -13.92 -0.33 -11.26
N ALA A 109 -14.64 -0.75 -10.21
CA ALA A 109 -14.74 -2.15 -9.83
C ALA A 109 -15.35 -3.02 -10.94
N SER A 110 -16.44 -2.55 -11.57
CA SER A 110 -17.10 -3.24 -12.67
C SER A 110 -16.17 -3.42 -13.88
N PHE A 111 -15.40 -2.39 -14.23
CA PHE A 111 -14.43 -2.45 -15.33
C PHE A 111 -13.36 -3.53 -15.08
N VAL A 112 -12.83 -3.61 -13.86
CA VAL A 112 -11.85 -4.65 -13.48
C VAL A 112 -12.48 -6.05 -13.47
N LEU A 113 -13.68 -6.22 -12.90
CA LEU A 113 -14.36 -7.52 -12.81
C LEU A 113 -14.81 -8.08 -14.16
N THR A 114 -15.08 -7.21 -15.13
CA THR A 114 -15.54 -7.60 -16.48
C THR A 114 -14.38 -7.76 -17.47
N ALA A 115 -13.14 -7.50 -17.05
CA ALA A 115 -11.95 -7.73 -17.85
C ALA A 115 -11.86 -9.20 -18.29
N ASN A 116 -11.71 -9.41 -19.59
CA ASN A 116 -11.63 -10.74 -20.21
C ASN A 116 -10.19 -11.13 -20.60
N ASN A 117 -9.24 -10.22 -20.44
CA ASN A 117 -7.83 -10.41 -20.69
C ASN A 117 -7.00 -9.54 -19.75
N THR A 118 -5.70 -9.82 -19.70
CA THR A 118 -4.69 -9.12 -18.91
C THR A 118 -4.56 -7.65 -19.24
N ALA A 119 -4.67 -7.26 -20.52
CA ALA A 119 -4.60 -5.87 -20.95
C ALA A 119 -5.76 -5.01 -20.40
N ALA A 120 -7.01 -5.49 -20.53
CA ALA A 120 -8.18 -4.80 -19.98
C ALA A 120 -8.13 -4.70 -18.45
N PHE A 121 -7.62 -5.75 -17.79
CA PHE A 121 -7.39 -5.74 -16.35
C PHE A 121 -6.32 -4.71 -15.96
N PHE A 122 -5.20 -4.67 -16.68
CA PHE A 122 -4.13 -3.70 -16.48
C PHE A 122 -4.64 -2.26 -16.60
N GLU A 123 -5.43 -1.96 -17.64
CA GLU A 123 -6.03 -0.63 -17.82
C GLU A 123 -6.93 -0.24 -16.65
N GLY A 124 -7.75 -1.19 -16.18
CA GLY A 124 -8.69 -0.97 -15.08
C GLY A 124 -7.99 -0.70 -13.76
N CYS A 125 -7.03 -1.56 -13.41
CA CYS A 125 -6.22 -1.39 -12.22
C CYS A 125 -5.37 -0.12 -12.30
N SER A 126 -4.78 0.18 -13.45
CA SER A 126 -4.00 1.41 -13.66
C SER A 126 -4.83 2.68 -13.45
N ALA A 127 -6.09 2.69 -13.89
CA ALA A 127 -6.99 3.82 -13.65
C ALA A 127 -7.26 4.02 -12.16
N ILE A 128 -7.51 2.93 -11.42
CA ILE A 128 -7.69 2.96 -9.96
C ILE A 128 -6.43 3.47 -9.25
N ILE A 129 -5.27 2.93 -9.63
CA ILE A 129 -3.96 3.29 -9.05
C ILE A 129 -3.68 4.77 -9.25
N LYS A 130 -3.91 5.32 -10.45
CA LYS A 130 -3.70 6.74 -10.76
C LYS A 130 -4.57 7.64 -9.89
N ASP A 131 -5.84 7.29 -9.73
CA ASP A 131 -6.79 8.04 -8.90
C ASP A 131 -6.35 8.05 -7.42
N MET A 132 -6.03 6.87 -6.88
CA MET A 132 -5.53 6.72 -5.50
C MET A 132 -4.24 7.50 -5.24
N CYS A 133 -3.25 7.37 -6.12
CA CYS A 133 -1.99 8.09 -5.99
C CYS A 133 -2.19 9.60 -6.11
N GLY A 134 -3.06 10.05 -7.03
CA GLY A 134 -3.43 11.46 -7.16
C GLY A 134 -4.06 12.01 -5.89
N ASN A 135 -4.96 11.27 -5.25
CA ASN A 135 -5.55 11.67 -3.98
C ASN A 135 -4.50 11.78 -2.87
N VAL A 136 -3.62 10.79 -2.73
CA VAL A 136 -2.54 10.78 -1.74
C VAL A 136 -1.61 11.98 -1.93
N GLN A 137 -1.19 12.26 -3.17
CA GLN A 137 -0.36 13.41 -3.51
C GLN A 137 -1.06 14.73 -3.18
N HIS A 138 -2.34 14.86 -3.54
CA HIS A 138 -3.12 16.05 -3.22
C HIS A 138 -3.27 16.26 -1.70
N MET A 139 -3.44 15.20 -0.90
CA MET A 139 -3.44 15.30 0.56
C MET A 139 -2.10 15.80 1.10
N TYR A 140 -0.97 15.31 0.57
CA TYR A 140 0.36 15.82 0.94
C TYR A 140 0.55 17.29 0.58
N GLU A 141 0.10 17.71 -0.61
CA GLU A 141 0.15 19.10 -1.04
C GLU A 141 -0.70 20.01 -0.14
N GLN A 142 -1.92 19.60 0.20
CA GLN A 142 -2.79 20.35 1.10
C GLN A 142 -2.17 20.49 2.50
N ALA A 143 -1.61 19.41 3.05
CA ALA A 143 -0.92 19.45 4.34
C ALA A 143 0.31 20.39 4.30
N SER A 144 1.07 20.37 3.21
CA SER A 144 2.20 21.27 2.98
C SER A 144 1.76 22.74 2.89
N ARG A 145 0.71 23.04 2.13
CA ARG A 145 0.13 24.38 2.00
C ARG A 145 -0.40 24.90 3.34
N TYR A 146 -1.11 24.06 4.09
CA TYR A 146 -1.62 24.42 5.42
C TYR A 146 -0.49 24.70 6.41
N THR A 147 0.58 23.90 6.37
CA THR A 147 1.79 24.15 7.18
C THR A 147 2.43 25.50 6.81
N THR A 148 2.52 25.79 5.51
CA THR A 148 3.05 27.06 5.01
C THR A 148 2.21 28.25 5.49
N TRP A 149 0.89 28.16 5.34
CA TRP A 149 -0.06 29.17 5.80
C TRP A 149 0.05 29.43 7.31
N LYS A 150 0.24 28.39 8.13
CA LYS A 150 0.46 28.54 9.58
C LYS A 150 1.68 29.40 9.90
N VAL A 151 2.81 29.15 9.23
CA VAL A 151 4.04 29.90 9.43
C VAL A 151 3.85 31.36 9.04
N LEU A 152 3.31 31.63 7.85
CA LEU A 152 3.09 33.00 7.36
C LEU A 152 2.09 33.77 8.24
N SER A 153 0.99 33.13 8.63
CA SER A 153 -0.01 33.74 9.53
C SER A 153 0.56 34.04 10.91
N TYR A 154 1.47 33.21 11.42
CA TYR A 154 2.16 33.49 12.68
C TYR A 154 3.05 34.73 12.54
N ILE A 155 3.82 34.84 11.45
CA ILE A 155 4.66 36.01 11.18
C ILE A 155 3.80 37.27 11.08
N GLU A 156 2.73 37.25 10.30
CA GLU A 156 1.83 38.39 10.12
C GLU A 156 1.19 38.87 11.44
N ARG A 157 0.95 37.97 12.40
CA ARG A 157 0.41 38.33 13.71
C ARG A 157 1.47 38.84 14.69
N ASN A 158 2.74 38.57 14.43
CA ASN A 158 3.83 38.79 15.39
C ASN A 158 4.98 39.65 14.83
N PHE A 159 4.92 40.13 13.58
CA PHE A 159 6.02 40.84 12.92
C PHE A 159 6.49 42.11 13.64
N SER A 160 5.60 42.73 14.42
CA SER A 160 5.92 43.93 15.21
C SER A 160 6.53 43.62 16.58
N LYS A 161 6.59 42.34 16.97
CA LYS A 161 7.19 41.93 18.24
C LYS A 161 8.70 41.85 18.09
N TYR A 162 9.41 42.52 19.01
CA TYR A 162 10.88 42.54 19.03
C TYR A 162 11.52 41.14 19.16
N GLU A 163 10.80 40.19 19.78
CA GLU A 163 11.28 38.82 20.00
C GLU A 163 11.00 37.84 18.85
N LEU A 164 10.52 38.33 17.69
CA LEU A 164 10.25 37.44 16.56
C LEU A 164 11.55 36.89 15.99
N SER A 165 11.76 35.59 16.14
CA SER A 165 12.90 34.85 15.58
C SER A 165 12.46 33.49 15.00
N LEU A 166 13.32 32.85 14.21
CA LEU A 166 13.05 31.51 13.66
C LEU A 166 12.85 30.48 14.77
N GLU A 167 13.65 30.57 15.83
CA GLU A 167 13.58 29.71 17.02
C GLU A 167 12.24 29.90 17.73
N LYS A 168 11.76 31.13 17.82
CA LYS A 168 10.48 31.44 18.46
C LYS A 168 9.30 30.89 17.66
N ILE A 169 9.31 31.06 16.34
CA ILE A 169 8.29 30.50 15.43
C ILE A 169 8.31 28.96 15.50
N ALA A 170 9.49 28.36 15.44
CA ALA A 170 9.68 26.91 15.53
C ALA A 170 9.16 26.34 16.85
N SER A 171 9.48 26.98 17.97
CA SER A 171 9.00 26.59 19.30
C SER A 171 7.48 26.71 19.41
N ASP A 172 6.91 27.88 19.07
CA ASP A 172 5.49 28.15 19.25
C ASP A 172 4.60 27.32 18.29
N LEU A 173 5.11 26.92 17.12
CA LEU A 173 4.40 26.05 16.17
C LEU A 173 4.76 24.56 16.32
N ASN A 174 5.65 24.20 17.24
CA ASN A 174 6.18 22.85 17.43
C ASN A 174 6.74 22.24 16.13
N MET A 175 7.56 23.02 15.42
CA MET A 175 8.18 22.68 14.14
C MET A 175 9.71 22.74 14.26
N GLY A 176 10.43 21.94 13.48
CA GLY A 176 11.89 22.07 13.40
C GLY A 176 12.32 23.40 12.77
N ILE A 177 13.33 24.07 13.34
CA ILE A 177 13.85 25.37 12.87
C ILE A 177 14.21 25.33 11.39
N ASN A 178 14.87 24.26 10.93
CA ASN A 178 15.23 24.09 9.52
C ASN A 178 14.02 24.09 8.58
N ARG A 179 12.91 23.46 9.00
CA ARG A 179 11.66 23.42 8.23
C ARG A 179 11.03 24.81 8.14
N VAL A 180 11.01 25.56 9.24
CA VAL A 180 10.52 26.96 9.24
C VAL A 180 11.38 27.84 8.33
N SER A 181 12.71 27.72 8.43
CA SER A 181 13.64 28.48 7.58
C SER A 181 13.43 28.17 6.10
N GLN A 182 13.28 26.90 5.72
CA GLN A 182 13.01 26.49 4.34
C GLN A 182 11.68 27.04 3.82
N ILE A 183 10.61 27.01 4.64
CA ILE A 183 9.31 27.58 4.26
C ILE A 183 9.46 29.07 3.98
N ILE A 184 10.07 29.83 4.89
CA ILE A 184 10.22 31.28 4.71
C ILE A 184 11.04 31.58 3.45
N LYS A 185 12.21 30.95 3.28
CA LYS A 185 13.05 31.13 2.09
C LYS A 185 12.28 30.83 0.80
N ARG A 186 11.50 29.76 0.78
CA ARG A 186 10.69 29.38 -0.40
C ARG A 186 9.65 30.44 -0.76
N GLU A 187 9.00 31.05 0.23
CA GLU A 187 7.92 32.02 0.01
C GLU A 187 8.42 33.46 -0.19
N THR A 188 9.62 33.80 0.29
CA THR A 188 10.17 35.17 0.23
C THR A 188 11.31 35.36 -0.77
N GLY A 189 11.90 34.28 -1.30
CA GLY A 189 13.07 34.32 -2.18
C GLY A 189 14.38 34.11 -1.43
#